data_AF-A0A183HKY6-F1
#
_entry.id   AF-A0A183HKY6-F1
#
_cell.length_a   1.000
_cell.length_b   1.000
_cell.length_c   1.000
_cell.angle_alpha   90.00
_cell.angle_beta   90.00
_cell.angle_gamma   90.00
#
_symmetry.space_group_name_H-M   'P 1'
#
loop_
_entity.id
_entity.type
_entity.pdbx_description
1 polymer ?
#
loop_
_entity_poly.entity_id
_entity_poly.type
_entity_poly.pdbx_seq_one_letter_code
_entity_poly.pdbx_strand_id
1 'polypeptide(L)'
;MQRTNFAVSWEQIGDANENEDTYALSTIHTLQDAVRELIECMGLGPCERSDRVTEGKSTHLLLLAGVFRGGHEILAKARLALDSVDKTVTMNFIVR
;
A
#
# COMPACT_ATOMS: atom_id res chain seq x y z
N MET A 1 -3.27 7.53 -15.00
CA MET A 1 -4.47 6.70 -15.29
C MET A 1 -4.93 6.09 -13.97
N GLN A 2 -6.10 6.45 -13.48
CA GLN A 2 -6.70 5.76 -12.34
C GLN A 2 -7.36 4.49 -12.90
N ARG A 3 -6.87 3.30 -12.55
CA ARG A 3 -7.55 2.07 -12.97
C ARG A 3 -8.86 1.95 -12.20
N THR A 4 -9.95 1.70 -12.93
CA THR A 4 -11.30 1.65 -12.37
C THR A 4 -11.50 0.46 -11.42
N ASN A 5 -10.65 -0.57 -11.49
CA ASN A 5 -10.75 -1.75 -10.63
C ASN A 5 -9.35 -2.34 -10.35
N PHE A 6 -8.89 -2.22 -9.12
CA PHE A 6 -7.59 -2.75 -8.69
C PHE A 6 -7.59 -4.28 -8.66
N ALA A 7 -8.66 -4.90 -8.18
CA ALA A 7 -8.75 -6.35 -8.02
C ALA A 7 -8.61 -7.10 -9.37
N VAL A 8 -9.33 -6.65 -10.41
CA VAL A 8 -9.22 -7.23 -11.76
C VAL A 8 -7.79 -7.09 -12.30
N SER A 9 -7.16 -5.94 -12.09
CA SER A 9 -5.79 -5.69 -12.52
C SER A 9 -4.77 -6.58 -11.80
N TRP A 10 -4.99 -6.79 -10.51
CA TRP A 10 -4.17 -7.64 -9.65
C TRP A 10 -4.23 -9.12 -10.05
N GLU A 11 -5.40 -9.58 -10.49
CA GLU A 11 -5.58 -10.94 -11.04
C GLU A 11 -4.93 -11.07 -12.42
N GLN A 12 -5.07 -10.07 -13.28
CA GLN A 12 -4.52 -10.07 -14.64
C GLN A 12 -2.99 -10.07 -14.68
N ILE A 13 -2.33 -9.30 -13.80
CA ILE A 13 -0.86 -9.28 -13.73
C ILE A 13 -0.28 -10.62 -13.23
N GLY A 14 -1.08 -11.40 -12.48
CA GLY A 14 -0.68 -12.68 -11.91
C GLY A 14 0.38 -12.54 -10.81
N ASP A 15 0.84 -13.67 -10.26
CA ASP A 15 1.79 -13.72 -9.14
C ASP A 15 3.20 -14.14 -9.55
N ALA A 16 3.48 -14.25 -10.85
CA ALA A 16 4.76 -14.75 -11.38
C ALA A 16 5.98 -13.96 -10.89
N ASN A 17 5.83 -12.66 -10.61
CA ASN A 17 6.88 -11.79 -10.06
C ASN A 17 6.46 -11.18 -8.71
N GLU A 18 5.52 -11.82 -7.99
CA GLU A 18 5.09 -11.32 -6.69
C GLU A 18 6.24 -11.33 -5.69
N ASN A 19 6.40 -10.23 -4.97
CA ASN A 19 7.27 -10.16 -3.80
C ASN A 19 6.45 -9.66 -2.61
N GLU A 20 6.66 -10.29 -1.46
CA GLU A 20 5.97 -9.97 -0.22
C GLU A 20 6.97 -9.89 0.92
N ASP A 21 6.94 -8.79 1.67
CA ASP A 21 7.79 -8.57 2.83
C ASP A 21 7.02 -7.87 3.96
N THR A 22 7.53 -8.00 5.18
CA THR A 22 6.96 -7.35 6.37
C THR A 22 7.97 -6.43 7.02
N TYR A 23 7.52 -5.21 7.34
CA TYR A 23 8.33 -4.11 7.84
C TYR A 23 7.72 -3.53 9.12
N ALA A 24 8.57 -3.11 10.05
CA ALA A 24 8.17 -2.29 11.19
C ALA A 24 8.55 -0.83 10.94
N LEU A 25 7.55 0.07 10.94
CA LEU A 25 7.71 1.50 10.76
C LEU A 25 7.89 2.15 12.14
N SER A 26 9.12 2.08 12.68
CA SER A 26 9.43 2.47 14.05
C SER A 26 9.27 3.97 14.35
N THR A 27 9.31 4.82 13.33
CA THR A 27 9.20 6.28 13.46
C THR A 27 7.83 6.83 13.06
N ILE A 28 6.88 5.95 12.71
CA ILE A 28 5.54 6.34 12.25
C ILE A 28 4.50 5.85 13.25
N HIS A 29 3.68 6.77 13.73
CA HIS A 29 2.76 6.53 14.85
C HIS A 29 1.27 6.58 14.49
N THR A 30 0.95 6.88 13.24
CA THR A 30 -0.42 6.88 12.74
C THR A 30 -0.49 6.18 11.38
N LEU A 31 -1.64 5.54 11.10
CA LEU A 31 -1.89 4.92 9.80
C LEU A 31 -1.92 5.97 8.68
N GLN A 32 -2.43 7.18 8.95
CA GLN A 32 -2.53 8.24 7.95
C GLN A 32 -1.15 8.79 7.55
N ASP A 33 -0.23 8.94 8.51
CA ASP A 33 1.15 9.30 8.21
C ASP A 33 1.85 8.17 7.44
N ALA A 34 1.66 6.90 7.83
CA ALA A 34 2.22 5.76 7.09
C ALA A 34 1.77 5.75 5.63
N VAL A 35 0.49 5.99 5.39
CA VAL A 35 -0.08 6.08 4.03
C VAL A 35 0.55 7.22 3.23
N ARG A 36 0.68 8.42 3.82
CA ARG A 36 1.29 9.58 3.14
C ARG A 36 2.74 9.31 2.76
N GLU A 37 3.55 8.85 3.71
CA GLU A 37 4.97 8.56 3.49
C GLU A 37 5.18 7.45 2.44
N LEU A 38 4.33 6.40 2.44
CA LEU A 38 4.41 5.33 1.44
C LEU A 38 4.09 5.81 0.03
N ILE A 39 3.06 6.65 -0.13
CA ILE A 39 2.71 7.24 -1.44
C ILE A 39 3.87 8.09 -1.96
N GLU A 40 4.46 8.92 -1.09
CA GLU A 40 5.59 9.79 -1.45
C GLU A 40 6.85 8.99 -1.79
N CYS A 41 7.22 8.04 -0.94
CA CYS A 41 8.42 7.20 -1.11
C CYS A 41 8.34 6.33 -2.37
N MET A 42 7.19 5.70 -2.62
CA MET A 42 7.01 4.79 -3.75
C MET A 42 6.79 5.52 -5.08
N GLY A 43 6.29 6.76 -5.05
CA GLY A 43 5.92 7.49 -6.27
C GLY A 43 4.77 6.82 -7.06
N LEU A 44 3.94 6.04 -6.37
CA LEU A 44 2.79 5.34 -6.95
C LEU A 44 1.49 6.07 -6.59
N GLY A 45 0.47 5.93 -7.45
CA GLY A 45 -0.83 6.55 -7.24
C GLY A 45 -1.75 5.67 -6.38
N PRO A 46 -2.47 6.22 -5.38
CA PRO A 46 -3.46 5.46 -4.64
C PRO A 46 -4.67 5.10 -5.52
N CYS A 47 -5.16 3.88 -5.34
CA CYS A 47 -6.36 3.36 -5.99
C CYS A 47 -7.56 3.40 -5.03
N GLU A 48 -8.77 3.50 -5.58
CA GLU A 48 -10.02 3.26 -4.84
C GLU A 48 -10.18 4.09 -3.55
N ARG A 49 -9.57 5.29 -3.51
CA ARG A 49 -9.52 6.18 -2.32
C ARG A 49 -8.86 5.55 -1.09
N SER A 50 -8.01 4.55 -1.30
CA SER A 50 -7.26 3.87 -0.25
C SER A 50 -6.20 4.76 0.42
N ASP A 51 -6.01 6.00 -0.05
CA ASP A 51 -5.25 7.06 0.64
C ASP A 51 -5.98 7.63 1.87
N ARG A 52 -7.28 7.36 2.01
CA ARG A 52 -8.12 7.89 3.10
C ARG A 52 -8.28 6.86 4.21
N VAL A 53 -7.60 7.08 5.33
CA VAL A 53 -7.73 6.21 6.50
C VAL A 53 -9.03 6.52 7.25
N THR A 54 -9.77 5.49 7.62
CA THR A 54 -10.96 5.66 8.48
C THR A 54 -10.54 5.87 9.92
N GLU A 55 -11.05 6.92 10.57
CA GLU A 55 -10.76 7.19 11.99
C GLU A 55 -11.17 6.02 12.91
N GLY A 56 -10.38 5.78 13.94
CA GLY A 56 -10.63 4.73 14.94
C GLY A 56 -10.32 3.31 14.47
N LYS A 57 -9.86 3.10 13.23
CA LYS A 57 -9.37 1.78 12.78
C LYS A 57 -7.91 1.58 13.16
N SER A 58 -7.59 0.36 13.59
CA SER A 58 -6.21 -0.09 13.85
C SER A 58 -5.57 -0.78 12.66
N THR A 59 -6.31 -1.00 11.57
CA THR A 59 -5.79 -1.59 10.34
C THR A 59 -6.27 -0.81 9.13
N HIS A 60 -5.46 -0.82 8.08
CA HIS A 60 -5.77 -0.15 6.81
C HIS A 60 -5.15 -0.90 5.63
N LEU A 61 -5.80 -0.86 4.47
CA LEU A 61 -5.28 -1.40 3.22
C LEU A 61 -5.06 -0.26 2.25
N LEU A 62 -3.80 0.02 1.93
CA LEU A 62 -3.41 0.94 0.87
C LEU A 62 -3.20 0.17 -0.43
N LEU A 63 -3.82 0.63 -1.50
CA LEU A 63 -3.71 0.06 -2.85
C LEU A 63 -2.98 1.07 -3.74
N LEU A 64 -1.87 0.67 -4.35
CA LEU A 64 -1.02 1.54 -5.14
C LEU A 64 -0.88 1.00 -6.57
N ALA A 65 -0.93 1.88 -7.56
CA ALA A 65 -0.68 1.53 -8.95
C ALA A 65 0.24 2.55 -9.62
N GLY A 66 1.01 2.07 -10.57
CA GLY A 66 1.87 2.92 -11.40
C GLY A 66 2.42 2.18 -12.61
N VAL A 67 3.37 2.83 -13.26
CA VAL A 67 4.07 2.31 -14.43
C VAL A 67 5.56 2.48 -14.19
N PHE A 68 6.29 1.37 -14.17
CA PHE A 68 7.74 1.35 -14.11
C PHE A 68 8.36 1.66 -15.48
N ARG A 69 9.67 1.94 -15.49
CA ARG A 69 10.43 2.18 -16.71
C ARG A 69 10.21 1.05 -17.71
N GLY A 70 10.02 1.40 -18.98
CA GLY A 70 9.71 0.44 -20.05
C GLY A 70 8.21 0.18 -20.25
N GLY A 71 7.33 0.83 -19.48
CA GLY A 71 5.89 0.68 -19.65
C GLY A 71 5.30 -0.51 -18.88
N HIS A 72 6.09 -1.11 -17.98
CA HIS A 72 5.64 -2.22 -17.15
C HIS A 72 4.71 -1.73 -16.06
N GLU A 73 3.54 -2.33 -15.97
CA GLU A 73 2.58 -2.03 -14.93
C GLU A 73 3.09 -2.55 -13.58
N ILE A 74 2.92 -1.76 -12.51
CA ILE A 74 3.22 -2.16 -11.15
C ILE A 74 2.00 -1.93 -10.29
N LEU A 75 1.65 -2.92 -9.48
CA LEU A 75 0.60 -2.85 -8.48
C LEU A 75 1.18 -3.22 -7.12
N ALA A 76 0.74 -2.53 -6.07
CA ALA A 76 1.12 -2.90 -4.71
C ALA A 76 -0.04 -2.81 -3.72
N LYS A 77 0.03 -3.66 -2.70
CA LYS A 77 -0.85 -3.68 -1.53
C LYS A 77 0.01 -3.46 -0.28
N ALA A 78 -0.31 -2.41 0.48
CA ALA A 78 0.26 -2.18 1.81
C ALA A 78 -0.83 -2.47 2.86
N ARG A 79 -0.69 -3.59 3.57
CA ARG A 79 -1.53 -3.93 4.74
C ARG A 79 -0.88 -3.34 5.98
N LEU A 80 -1.48 -2.31 6.54
CA LEU A 80 -0.97 -1.56 7.67
C LEU A 80 -1.73 -1.95 8.93
N ALA A 81 -1.01 -2.11 10.04
CA ALA A 81 -1.57 -2.35 11.36
C ALA A 81 -0.89 -1.43 12.38
N LEU A 82 -1.68 -0.67 13.14
CA LEU A 82 -1.21 0.18 14.23
C LEU A 82 -1.35 -0.57 15.55
N ASP A 83 -0.24 -0.75 16.25
CA ASP A 83 -0.24 -1.22 17.63
C ASP A 83 -0.80 -0.12 18.55
N SER A 84 -1.83 -0.44 19.33
CA SER A 84 -2.49 0.54 20.20
C SER A 84 -1.70 0.86 21.47
N VAL A 85 -0.81 -0.04 21.89
CA VAL A 85 0.05 0.05 23.08
C VAL A 85 1.31 0.83 22.75
N ASP A 86 2.07 0.36 21.77
CA ASP A 86 3.40 0.91 21.44
C ASP A 86 3.34 2.03 20.39
N LYS A 87 2.15 2.28 19.80
CA LYS A 87 1.94 3.27 18.72
C LYS A 87 2.89 3.09 17.54
N THR A 88 3.28 1.86 17.25
CA THR A 88 4.11 1.51 16.09
C THR A 88 3.23 0.97 14.97
N VAL A 89 3.58 1.27 13.72
CA VAL A 89 2.90 0.69 12.56
C VAL A 89 3.72 -0.48 12.00
N THR A 90 3.08 -1.63 11.83
CA THR A 90 3.62 -2.75 11.06
C THR A 90 2.97 -2.76 9.69
N MET A 91 3.76 -3.04 8.66
CA MET A 91 3.32 -3.10 7.27
C MET A 91 3.69 -4.44 6.67
N ASN A 92 2.71 -5.14 6.10
CA ASN A 92 2.95 -6.18 5.11
C ASN A 92 2.76 -5.58 3.72
N PHE A 93 3.80 -5.66 2.89
CA PHE A 93 3.86 -5.03 1.57
C PHE A 93 4.00 -6.10 0.50
N ILE A 94 3.07 -6.09 -0.45
CA ILE A 94 3.03 -7.04 -1.57
C ILE A 94 3.07 -6.24 -2.86
N VAL A 95 3.95 -6.61 -3.79
CA VAL A 95 4.09 -5.95 -5.09
C VAL A 95 4.06 -6.97 -6.22
N ARG A 96 3.42 -6.59 -7.33
CA ARG A 96 3.35 -7.33 -8.59
C ARG A 96 3.67 -6.40 -9.76
#